data_AF-A0A2S7R2B2-F1
#
_entry.id   AF-A0A2S7R2B2-F1
#
_cell.length_a   1.000
_cell.length_b   1.000
_cell.length_c   1.000
_cell.angle_alpha   90.00
_cell.angle_beta   90.00
_cell.angle_gamma   90.00
#
_symmetry.space_group_name_H-M   'P 1'
#
loop_
_entity.id
_entity.type
_entity.pdbx_description
1 polymer ?
#
loop_
_entity_poly.entity_id
_entity_poly.type
_entity_poly.pdbx_seq_one_letter_code
_entity_poly.pdbx_strand_id
1 'polypeptide(L)'
;MFGPNWPNNGEIDIIEGVNRQVDNGMSLHTSANCQIPNLASAQLGTLNTGQCDSSFNYNSGCGITAQAGQHTYGSDFNSHGGGVYATEWTSDHIKIWFFPRYAIPHDILRGKPNPNSWSKPQAFFQGSSSCNIDTHFANHNLVFDTTFCGDWAGGVWSSDGVCSEGGTLTCQQFVAGRPEIFRDAFWLVNSVKVYQQKNYPPTDASSPYSNVTTSALNDNISLTSPPPSSTSLKAPGSDAPRSSSWQTSWTTGSSSPTKRAA
;
A
#
# COMPACT_ATOMS: atom_id res chain seq x y z
N MET A 1 -0.62 1.94 6.87
CA MET A 1 -0.76 3.35 6.39
C MET A 1 -1.73 4.04 7.32
N PHE A 2 -1.56 5.33 7.59
CA PHE A 2 -2.31 5.98 8.68
C PHE A 2 -2.78 7.39 8.31
N GLY A 3 -3.95 7.77 8.82
CA GLY A 3 -4.50 9.11 8.67
C GLY A 3 -3.90 10.13 9.65
N PRO A 4 -4.18 11.43 9.48
CA PRO A 4 -3.52 12.50 10.23
C PRO A 4 -3.87 12.58 11.73
N ASN A 5 -4.94 11.92 12.17
CA ASN A 5 -5.36 11.87 13.57
C ASN A 5 -5.75 10.43 13.93
N TRP A 6 -4.80 9.64 14.38
CA TRP A 6 -5.05 8.25 14.76
C TRP A 6 -5.79 8.14 16.11
N PRO A 7 -6.77 7.23 16.27
CA PRO A 7 -7.34 6.32 15.26
C PRO A 7 -8.53 6.94 14.48
N ASN A 8 -8.86 8.22 14.72
CA ASN A 8 -10.02 8.90 14.13
C ASN A 8 -10.01 9.03 12.61
N ASN A 9 -8.83 9.03 11.99
CA ASN A 9 -8.67 8.97 10.54
C ASN A 9 -8.08 7.64 10.05
N GLY A 10 -8.13 6.64 10.92
CA GLY A 10 -7.94 5.25 10.60
C GLY A 10 -6.51 4.86 10.25
N GLU A 11 -6.29 3.56 10.25
CA GLU A 11 -5.09 2.89 9.81
C GLU A 11 -5.44 1.64 9.01
N ILE A 12 -4.69 1.41 7.93
CA ILE A 12 -4.83 0.27 7.03
C ILE A 12 -3.49 -0.46 6.99
N ASP A 13 -3.45 -1.66 7.55
CA ASP A 13 -2.27 -2.52 7.56
C ASP A 13 -2.32 -3.43 6.35
N ILE A 14 -1.45 -3.14 5.39
CA ILE A 14 -1.43 -3.85 4.11
C ILE A 14 -0.57 -5.10 4.22
N ILE A 15 0.60 -4.96 4.85
CA ILE A 15 1.55 -6.03 5.09
C ILE A 15 2.01 -5.89 6.53
N GLU A 16 1.58 -6.81 7.40
CA GLU A 16 1.93 -6.79 8.80
C GLU A 16 2.06 -8.21 9.36
N GLY A 17 2.98 -8.38 10.29
CA GLY A 17 3.15 -9.62 11.00
C GLY A 17 4.26 -9.55 12.02
N VAL A 18 4.30 -10.56 12.88
CA VAL A 18 5.23 -10.65 14.00
C VAL A 18 5.96 -11.98 14.03
N ASN A 19 7.18 -11.97 14.58
CA ASN A 19 7.97 -13.16 14.85
C ASN A 19 8.10 -14.05 13.59
N ARG A 20 7.73 -15.34 13.68
CA ARG A 20 7.83 -16.32 12.59
C ARG A 20 6.54 -16.51 11.79
N GLN A 21 5.63 -15.54 11.78
CA GLN A 21 4.44 -15.63 10.92
C GLN A 21 4.84 -15.82 9.44
N VAL A 22 4.04 -16.63 8.74
CA VAL A 22 4.27 -17.01 7.33
C VAL A 22 3.15 -16.52 6.40
N ASP A 23 1.98 -16.25 6.97
CA ASP A 23 0.83 -15.69 6.27
C ASP A 23 0.63 -14.25 6.73
N ASN A 24 0.36 -13.35 5.78
CA ASN A 24 0.22 -11.93 6.04
C ASN A 24 -1.01 -11.62 6.90
N GLY A 25 -0.84 -10.74 7.89
CA GLY A 25 -1.94 -10.06 8.57
C GLY A 25 -2.32 -8.80 7.81
N MET A 26 -3.62 -8.61 7.57
CA MET A 26 -4.16 -7.34 7.08
C MET A 26 -5.22 -6.88 8.07
N SER A 27 -5.16 -5.63 8.50
CA SER A 27 -6.08 -5.08 9.49
C SER A 27 -6.54 -3.67 9.14
N LEU A 28 -7.68 -3.31 9.72
CA LEU A 28 -8.08 -1.92 9.85
C LEU A 28 -8.25 -1.55 11.33
N HIS A 29 -7.82 -0.33 11.65
CA HIS A 29 -7.98 0.28 12.96
C HIS A 29 -8.74 1.59 12.78
N THR A 30 -9.79 1.82 13.57
CA THR A 30 -10.67 2.98 13.44
C THR A 30 -11.02 3.58 14.80
N SER A 31 -11.60 4.78 14.77
CA SER A 31 -12.43 5.29 15.86
C SER A 31 -13.67 4.42 16.11
N ALA A 32 -14.45 4.85 17.10
CA ALA A 32 -15.55 4.06 17.62
C ALA A 32 -16.64 3.71 16.60
N ASN A 33 -17.26 2.55 16.80
CA ASN A 33 -18.40 2.05 16.03
C ASN A 33 -18.08 1.73 14.55
N CYS A 34 -17.00 0.96 14.31
CA CYS A 34 -16.77 0.32 13.02
C CYS A 34 -16.71 -1.21 13.18
N GLN A 35 -17.75 -1.91 12.72
CA GLN A 35 -17.77 -3.35 12.56
C GLN A 35 -18.05 -3.75 11.11
N ILE A 36 -17.13 -4.47 10.50
CA ILE A 36 -17.29 -5.02 9.15
C ILE A 36 -17.98 -6.38 9.18
N PRO A 37 -18.73 -6.77 8.12
CA PRO A 37 -19.36 -8.08 8.04
C PRO A 37 -18.34 -9.16 7.63
N ASN A 38 -18.65 -10.41 7.97
CA ASN A 38 -17.91 -11.55 7.43
C ASN A 38 -18.38 -11.89 6.03
N LEU A 39 -17.53 -11.67 5.03
CA LEU A 39 -17.78 -12.01 3.63
C LEU A 39 -16.84 -13.12 3.13
N ALA A 40 -16.75 -14.23 3.85
CA ALA A 40 -15.84 -15.34 3.56
C ALA A 40 -15.88 -15.84 2.10
N SER A 41 -17.04 -15.79 1.43
CA SER A 41 -17.14 -16.21 0.02
C SER A 41 -16.58 -15.20 -0.99
N ALA A 42 -16.33 -13.95 -0.59
CA ALA A 42 -15.86 -12.86 -1.43
C ALA A 42 -14.36 -12.53 -1.27
N GLN A 43 -13.65 -13.25 -0.40
CA GLN A 43 -12.21 -13.11 -0.17
C GLN A 43 -11.53 -14.48 -0.13
N LEU A 44 -10.19 -14.49 -0.17
CA LEU A 44 -9.37 -15.70 0.01
C LEU A 44 -8.95 -15.92 1.46
N GLY A 45 -8.67 -14.83 2.18
CA GLY A 45 -8.23 -14.87 3.57
C GLY A 45 -9.35 -15.20 4.56
N THR A 46 -8.94 -15.47 5.80
CA THR A 46 -9.84 -15.80 6.90
C THR A 46 -10.01 -14.58 7.80
N LEU A 47 -11.27 -14.17 8.04
CA LEU A 47 -11.58 -13.11 8.99
C LEU A 47 -11.33 -13.61 10.42
N ASN A 48 -10.46 -12.91 11.15
CA ASN A 48 -10.15 -13.17 12.55
C ASN A 48 -11.20 -12.50 13.46
N THR A 49 -11.50 -11.23 13.18
CA THR A 49 -12.51 -10.42 13.87
C THR A 49 -12.98 -9.31 12.94
N GLY A 50 -14.27 -8.99 12.98
CA GLY A 50 -14.85 -7.87 12.23
C GLY A 50 -14.85 -6.54 12.97
N GLN A 51 -14.40 -6.49 14.22
CA GLN A 51 -14.39 -5.29 15.06
C GLN A 51 -13.16 -4.43 14.76
N CYS A 52 -13.32 -3.28 14.09
CA CYS A 52 -12.21 -2.40 13.69
C CYS A 52 -11.90 -1.29 14.71
N ASP A 53 -12.80 -1.05 15.66
CA ASP A 53 -12.63 -0.05 16.71
C ASP A 53 -11.41 -0.38 17.60
N SER A 54 -10.41 0.49 17.57
CA SER A 54 -9.14 0.35 18.30
C SER A 54 -9.28 0.29 19.82
N SER A 55 -10.42 0.71 20.38
CA SER A 55 -10.68 0.61 21.81
C SER A 55 -11.05 -0.80 22.28
N PHE A 56 -11.32 -1.73 21.35
CA PHE A 56 -11.66 -3.13 21.65
C PHE A 56 -10.47 -4.07 21.44
N ASN A 57 -10.55 -5.25 22.06
CA ASN A 57 -9.63 -6.39 21.82
C ASN A 57 -8.15 -6.03 21.87
N TYR A 58 -7.74 -5.13 22.77
CA TYR A 58 -6.36 -4.67 22.90
C TYR A 58 -5.82 -4.05 21.60
N ASN A 59 -6.63 -3.23 20.93
CA ASN A 59 -6.32 -2.61 19.64
C ASN A 59 -5.99 -3.64 18.55
N SER A 60 -6.69 -4.78 18.51
CA SER A 60 -6.47 -5.79 17.46
C SER A 60 -6.87 -5.31 16.06
N GLY A 61 -7.73 -4.30 15.99
CA GLY A 61 -8.44 -3.95 14.76
C GLY A 61 -9.29 -5.10 14.22
N CYS A 62 -9.88 -4.90 13.05
CA CYS A 62 -10.54 -5.98 12.32
C CYS A 62 -9.52 -6.60 11.39
N GLY A 63 -9.13 -7.84 11.69
CA GLY A 63 -8.02 -8.52 11.03
C GLY A 63 -8.49 -9.64 10.11
N ILE A 64 -7.84 -9.75 8.95
CA ILE A 64 -7.94 -10.87 8.02
C ILE A 64 -6.54 -11.46 7.84
N THR A 65 -6.37 -12.74 8.13
CA THR A 65 -5.15 -13.48 7.79
C THR A 65 -5.25 -13.97 6.34
N ALA A 66 -4.22 -13.71 5.55
CA ALA A 66 -4.16 -14.15 4.16
C ALA A 66 -4.28 -15.68 4.04
N GLN A 67 -4.69 -16.15 2.86
CA GLN A 67 -4.84 -17.57 2.62
C GLN A 67 -3.50 -18.30 2.77
N ALA A 68 -3.50 -19.37 3.56
CA ALA A 68 -2.33 -20.21 3.80
C ALA A 68 -1.74 -20.77 2.49
N GLY A 69 -0.40 -20.81 2.44
CA GLY A 69 0.34 -21.39 1.30
C GLY A 69 0.28 -20.54 0.03
N GLN A 70 -0.05 -19.25 0.14
CA GLN A 70 -0.01 -18.30 -0.97
C GLN A 70 1.28 -17.48 -1.01
N HIS A 71 2.28 -17.75 -0.17
CA HIS A 71 3.57 -17.01 -0.13
C HIS A 71 3.39 -15.51 0.14
N THR A 72 2.51 -15.18 1.08
CA THR A 72 2.04 -13.80 1.29
C THR A 72 2.98 -12.99 2.19
N TYR A 73 3.79 -13.62 3.04
CA TYR A 73 4.61 -12.91 4.01
C TYR A 73 5.98 -13.55 4.27
N GLY A 74 6.89 -12.73 4.82
CA GLY A 74 8.15 -13.17 5.42
C GLY A 74 9.07 -13.96 4.49
N SER A 75 9.73 -14.97 5.06
CA SER A 75 10.71 -15.79 4.34
C SER A 75 10.11 -16.55 3.15
N ASP A 76 8.85 -16.97 3.25
CA ASP A 76 8.18 -17.69 2.17
C ASP A 76 7.91 -16.76 0.97
N PHE A 77 7.41 -15.54 1.22
CA PHE A 77 7.31 -14.47 0.22
C PHE A 77 8.66 -14.17 -0.44
N ASN A 78 9.72 -14.04 0.36
CA ASN A 78 11.07 -13.75 -0.14
C ASN A 78 11.61 -14.85 -1.05
N SER A 79 11.43 -16.13 -0.66
CA SER A 79 11.90 -17.28 -1.43
C SER A 79 11.24 -17.42 -2.81
N HIS A 80 10.07 -16.81 -3.00
CA HIS A 80 9.33 -16.78 -4.27
C HIS A 80 9.51 -15.47 -5.06
N GLY A 81 10.50 -14.63 -4.69
CA GLY A 81 10.81 -13.37 -5.37
C GLY A 81 9.81 -12.24 -5.10
N GLY A 82 9.07 -12.37 -4.00
CA GLY A 82 8.03 -11.45 -3.56
C GLY A 82 6.87 -11.32 -4.53
N GLY A 83 6.29 -10.14 -4.64
CA GLY A 83 5.17 -9.89 -5.52
C GLY A 83 4.69 -8.45 -5.51
N VAL A 84 3.41 -8.27 -5.76
CA VAL A 84 2.71 -6.98 -5.69
C VAL A 84 1.58 -7.09 -4.69
N TYR A 85 1.60 -6.23 -3.68
CA TYR A 85 0.41 -5.89 -2.91
C TYR A 85 -0.31 -4.72 -3.58
N ALA A 86 -1.62 -4.86 -3.74
CA ALA A 86 -2.48 -3.79 -4.27
C ALA A 86 -3.62 -3.54 -3.29
N THR A 87 -3.86 -2.28 -2.95
CA THR A 87 -4.94 -1.87 -2.06
C THR A 87 -5.88 -0.95 -2.83
N GLU A 88 -7.15 -1.32 -2.92
CA GLU A 88 -8.22 -0.46 -3.40
C GLU A 88 -8.98 0.10 -2.20
N TRP A 89 -9.12 1.42 -2.15
CA TRP A 89 -9.91 2.12 -1.15
C TRP A 89 -10.96 2.98 -1.87
N THR A 90 -12.22 2.74 -1.52
CA THR A 90 -13.41 3.47 -2.00
C THR A 90 -14.29 3.88 -0.81
N SER A 91 -15.36 4.63 -1.06
CA SER A 91 -16.36 4.97 -0.04
C SER A 91 -17.08 3.75 0.56
N ASP A 92 -17.13 2.63 -0.17
CA ASP A 92 -17.86 1.44 0.27
C ASP A 92 -16.95 0.40 0.94
N HIS A 93 -15.68 0.33 0.55
CA HIS A 93 -14.80 -0.75 0.97
C HIS A 93 -13.31 -0.46 0.86
N ILE A 94 -12.54 -1.28 1.55
CA ILE A 94 -11.11 -1.47 1.37
C ILE A 94 -10.85 -2.93 0.99
N LYS A 95 -10.13 -3.16 -0.11
CA LYS A 95 -9.73 -4.51 -0.58
C LYS A 95 -8.23 -4.57 -0.74
N ILE A 96 -7.64 -5.71 -0.37
CA ILE A 96 -6.19 -5.94 -0.46
C ILE A 96 -5.94 -7.24 -1.21
N TRP A 97 -5.18 -7.14 -2.31
CA TRP A 97 -4.72 -8.27 -3.09
C TRP A 97 -3.24 -8.50 -2.86
N PHE A 98 -2.86 -9.76 -2.90
CA PHE A 98 -1.48 -10.17 -3.13
C PHE A 98 -1.40 -10.91 -4.46
N PHE A 99 -0.49 -10.49 -5.32
CA PHE A 99 -0.13 -11.18 -6.56
C PHE A 99 1.32 -11.67 -6.45
N PRO A 100 1.59 -12.99 -6.44
CA PRO A 100 2.96 -13.49 -6.41
C PRO A 100 3.69 -13.09 -7.69
N ARG A 101 5.02 -13.03 -7.64
CA ARG A 101 5.89 -12.51 -8.74
C ARG A 101 5.50 -13.04 -10.13
N TYR A 102 5.15 -14.32 -10.22
CA TYR A 102 4.83 -15.01 -11.47
C TYR A 102 3.39 -14.78 -11.97
N ALA A 103 2.52 -14.16 -11.20
CA ALA A 103 1.09 -13.97 -11.50
C ALA A 103 0.62 -12.51 -11.37
N ILE A 104 1.53 -11.55 -11.54
CA ILE A 104 1.17 -10.12 -11.51
C ILE A 104 0.30 -9.78 -12.74
N PRO A 105 -0.91 -9.23 -12.55
CA PRO A 105 -1.78 -8.82 -13.65
C PRO A 105 -1.11 -7.87 -14.66
N HIS A 106 -1.34 -8.10 -15.96
CA HIS A 106 -0.74 -7.31 -17.04
C HIS A 106 -1.16 -5.83 -17.03
N ASP A 107 -2.32 -5.51 -16.50
CA ASP A 107 -2.83 -4.14 -16.36
C ASP A 107 -2.06 -3.35 -15.29
N ILE A 108 -1.64 -4.00 -14.19
CA ILE A 108 -0.70 -3.43 -13.20
C ILE A 108 0.67 -3.16 -13.85
N LEU A 109 1.21 -4.12 -14.60
CA LEU A 109 2.51 -3.97 -15.27
C LEU A 109 2.52 -2.81 -16.28
N ARG A 110 1.38 -2.56 -16.94
CA ARG A 110 1.20 -1.44 -17.88
C ARG A 110 0.79 -0.12 -17.24
N GLY A 111 0.70 -0.06 -15.91
CA GLY A 111 0.31 1.15 -15.18
C GLY A 111 -1.13 1.60 -15.42
N LYS A 112 -2.03 0.66 -15.75
CA LYS A 112 -3.46 0.90 -15.97
C LYS A 112 -4.30 -0.11 -15.18
N PRO A 113 -4.16 -0.18 -13.84
CA PRO A 113 -4.83 -1.18 -13.03
C PRO A 113 -6.35 -1.09 -13.14
N ASN A 114 -7.01 -2.24 -13.21
CA ASN A 114 -8.47 -2.41 -13.21
C ASN A 114 -8.86 -3.52 -12.20
N PRO A 115 -9.12 -3.15 -10.93
CA PRO A 115 -9.47 -4.10 -9.87
C PRO A 115 -10.68 -4.98 -10.18
N ASN A 116 -11.64 -4.50 -10.98
CA ASN A 116 -12.82 -5.27 -11.38
C ASN A 116 -12.51 -6.51 -12.23
N SER A 117 -11.30 -6.60 -12.80
CA SER A 117 -10.85 -7.73 -13.61
C SER A 117 -9.99 -8.73 -12.84
N TRP A 118 -9.65 -8.44 -11.58
CA TRP A 118 -8.78 -9.28 -10.78
C TRP A 118 -9.56 -10.42 -10.09
N SER A 119 -8.83 -11.43 -9.62
CA SER A 119 -9.38 -12.49 -8.78
C SER A 119 -9.85 -11.95 -7.42
N LYS A 120 -10.43 -12.82 -6.59
CA LYS A 120 -10.78 -12.48 -5.22
C LYS A 120 -9.57 -11.88 -4.47
N PRO A 121 -9.77 -10.82 -3.65
CA PRO A 121 -8.72 -10.27 -2.81
C PRO A 121 -8.35 -11.24 -1.68
N GLN A 122 -7.18 -11.03 -1.08
CA GLN A 122 -6.81 -11.69 0.17
C GLN A 122 -7.70 -11.19 1.32
N ALA A 123 -7.95 -9.88 1.36
CA ALA A 123 -8.82 -9.26 2.35
C ALA A 123 -9.87 -8.34 1.73
N PHE A 124 -11.11 -8.44 2.21
CA PHE A 124 -12.21 -7.57 1.81
C PHE A 124 -12.91 -6.99 3.04
N PHE A 125 -12.57 -5.75 3.36
CA PHE A 125 -13.19 -4.97 4.41
C PHE A 125 -14.34 -4.14 3.82
N GLN A 126 -15.53 -4.74 3.81
CA GLN A 126 -16.75 -4.09 3.34
C GLN A 126 -17.33 -3.20 4.44
N GLY A 127 -17.60 -1.93 4.13
CA GLY A 127 -18.35 -1.04 5.01
C GLY A 127 -19.74 -1.59 5.33
N SER A 128 -20.33 -1.14 6.44
CA SER A 128 -21.63 -1.62 6.92
C SER A 128 -22.45 -0.48 7.51
N SER A 129 -23.67 -0.76 7.96
CA SER A 129 -24.46 0.23 8.73
C SER A 129 -23.77 0.68 10.01
N SER A 130 -22.84 -0.12 10.53
CA SER A 130 -22.02 0.16 11.70
C SER A 130 -20.56 0.35 11.33
N CYS A 131 -20.23 0.71 10.09
CA CYS A 131 -18.89 1.16 9.70
C CYS A 131 -18.96 1.94 8.37
N ASN A 132 -18.92 3.26 8.44
CA ASN A 132 -18.83 4.12 7.26
C ASN A 132 -17.35 4.42 6.97
N ILE A 133 -16.85 3.91 5.84
CA ILE A 133 -15.43 4.04 5.45
C ILE A 133 -15.01 5.52 5.35
N ASP A 134 -15.82 6.38 4.74
CA ASP A 134 -15.49 7.80 4.54
C ASP A 134 -15.39 8.59 5.84
N THR A 135 -16.03 8.13 6.92
CA THR A 135 -15.92 8.77 8.24
C THR A 135 -14.72 8.31 9.05
N HIS A 136 -14.18 7.13 8.76
CA HIS A 136 -13.09 6.53 9.53
C HIS A 136 -11.73 6.66 8.87
N PHE A 137 -11.65 6.81 7.54
CA PHE A 137 -10.37 6.85 6.81
C PHE A 137 -10.26 8.16 6.03
N ALA A 138 -9.15 8.88 6.19
CA ALA A 138 -8.91 10.13 5.47
C ALA A 138 -7.42 10.44 5.34
N ASN A 139 -6.99 10.86 4.14
CA ASN A 139 -5.67 11.45 3.88
C ASN A 139 -4.48 10.64 4.45
N HIS A 140 -4.42 9.36 4.09
CA HIS A 140 -3.40 8.44 4.63
C HIS A 140 -1.98 8.74 4.12
N ASN A 141 -1.01 8.60 5.02
CA ASN A 141 0.41 8.52 4.69
C ASN A 141 0.83 7.05 4.53
N LEU A 142 1.57 6.75 3.46
CA LEU A 142 2.18 5.44 3.29
C LEU A 142 3.40 5.32 4.21
N VAL A 143 3.52 4.18 4.91
CA VAL A 143 4.58 3.90 5.87
C VAL A 143 5.22 2.56 5.53
N PHE A 144 6.55 2.54 5.60
CA PHE A 144 7.35 1.33 5.67
C PHE A 144 8.17 1.43 6.94
N ASP A 145 8.02 0.45 7.83
CA ASP A 145 8.85 0.35 9.02
C ASP A 145 9.19 -1.11 9.31
N THR A 146 10.09 -1.28 10.28
CA THR A 146 10.41 -2.55 10.89
C THR A 146 10.76 -2.23 12.34
N THR A 147 9.86 -2.56 13.25
CA THR A 147 10.07 -2.44 14.69
C THR A 147 10.37 -3.82 15.30
N PHE A 148 10.79 -3.83 16.57
CA PHE A 148 11.14 -5.04 17.28
C PHE A 148 10.40 -5.12 18.61
N CYS A 149 9.93 -6.31 18.94
CA CYS A 149 9.19 -6.60 20.17
C CYS A 149 7.93 -5.73 20.30
N GLY A 150 7.98 -4.67 21.11
CA GLY A 150 6.84 -3.82 21.38
C GLY A 150 5.61 -4.60 21.84
N ASP A 151 4.46 -4.00 21.62
CA ASP A 151 3.20 -4.47 22.17
C ASP A 151 2.74 -5.77 21.53
N TRP A 152 2.86 -5.89 20.21
CA TRP A 152 2.44 -7.10 19.52
C TRP A 152 3.51 -8.20 19.54
N ALA A 153 4.65 -8.02 18.85
CA ALA A 153 5.63 -9.10 18.69
C ALA A 153 6.21 -9.55 20.05
N GLY A 154 6.42 -8.60 20.96
CA GLY A 154 6.83 -8.84 22.34
C GLY A 154 5.70 -9.44 23.19
N GLY A 155 4.47 -8.96 23.03
CA GLY A 155 3.31 -9.46 23.76
C GLY A 155 2.99 -10.93 23.48
N VAL A 156 3.24 -11.40 22.26
CA VAL A 156 3.03 -12.81 21.87
C VAL A 156 4.31 -13.64 21.87
N TRP A 157 5.45 -13.08 22.28
CA TRP A 157 6.77 -13.72 22.22
C TRP A 157 6.81 -15.12 22.86
N SER A 158 6.25 -15.25 24.06
CA SER A 158 6.26 -16.50 24.83
C SER A 158 5.37 -17.59 24.22
N SER A 159 4.45 -17.23 23.33
CA SER A 159 3.58 -18.20 22.63
C SER A 159 4.30 -18.88 21.46
N ASP A 160 5.39 -18.31 20.96
CA ASP A 160 6.26 -18.92 19.96
C ASP A 160 7.45 -19.59 20.66
N GLY A 161 7.32 -20.90 20.91
CA GLY A 161 8.36 -21.69 21.58
C GLY A 161 9.70 -21.73 20.83
N VAL A 162 9.70 -21.46 19.52
CA VAL A 162 10.94 -21.43 18.72
C VAL A 162 11.60 -20.07 18.80
N CYS A 163 10.85 -18.98 18.62
CA CYS A 163 11.38 -17.62 18.81
C CYS A 163 11.88 -17.40 20.23
N SER A 164 11.10 -17.80 21.23
CA SER A 164 11.47 -17.64 22.64
C SER A 164 12.62 -18.53 23.10
N GLU A 165 13.19 -19.36 22.22
CA GLU A 165 14.20 -20.38 22.56
C GLU A 165 13.74 -21.21 23.78
N GLY A 166 12.47 -21.66 23.79
CA GLY A 166 11.86 -22.36 24.91
C GLY A 166 11.59 -21.49 26.15
N GLY A 167 11.48 -20.17 25.98
CA GLY A 167 11.29 -19.20 27.06
C GLY A 167 12.58 -18.75 27.76
N THR A 168 13.75 -19.08 27.22
CA THR A 168 15.04 -18.77 27.86
C THR A 168 15.45 -17.30 27.70
N LEU A 169 14.99 -16.63 26.65
CA LEU A 169 15.27 -15.21 26.39
C LEU A 169 13.97 -14.42 26.24
N THR A 170 13.94 -13.21 26.78
CA THR A 170 12.92 -12.22 26.41
C THR A 170 13.14 -11.76 24.97
N CYS A 171 12.09 -11.21 24.33
CA CYS A 171 12.22 -10.67 22.98
C CYS A 171 13.36 -9.64 22.88
N GLN A 172 13.49 -8.75 23.86
CA GLN A 172 14.52 -7.72 23.86
C GLN A 172 15.93 -8.33 23.99
N GLN A 173 16.09 -9.37 24.81
CA GLN A 173 17.37 -10.07 24.94
C GLN A 173 17.75 -10.79 23.65
N PHE A 174 16.77 -11.43 22.99
CA PHE A 174 16.99 -12.10 21.72
C PHE A 174 17.39 -11.11 20.63
N VAL A 175 16.65 -10.02 20.46
CA VAL A 175 16.94 -8.98 19.46
C VAL A 175 18.31 -8.33 19.70
N ALA A 176 18.63 -7.98 20.95
CA ALA A 176 19.91 -7.33 21.28
C ALA A 176 21.12 -8.28 21.17
N GLY A 177 20.93 -9.58 21.44
CA GLY A 177 22.00 -10.56 21.51
C GLY A 177 22.29 -11.32 20.20
N ARG A 178 21.45 -11.15 19.17
CA ARG A 178 21.51 -11.94 17.93
C ARG A 178 21.45 -11.05 16.67
N PRO A 179 22.31 -10.04 16.48
CA PRO A 179 22.23 -9.16 15.31
C PRO A 179 22.27 -9.89 13.95
N GLU A 180 22.96 -11.03 13.88
CA GLU A 180 23.17 -11.82 12.67
C GLU A 180 21.89 -12.39 12.05
N ILE A 181 20.85 -12.65 12.85
CA ILE A 181 19.61 -13.26 12.34
C ILE A 181 18.73 -12.25 11.59
N PHE A 182 18.97 -10.96 11.77
CA PHE A 182 18.21 -9.88 11.14
C PHE A 182 18.79 -9.46 9.79
N ARG A 183 19.76 -10.20 9.24
CA ARG A 183 20.34 -9.91 7.92
C ARG A 183 19.28 -9.79 6.82
N ASP A 184 18.23 -10.60 6.92
CA ASP A 184 17.16 -10.66 5.93
C ASP A 184 15.91 -9.82 6.33
N ALA A 185 16.02 -9.00 7.39
CA ALA A 185 14.97 -8.09 7.86
C ALA A 185 15.07 -6.71 7.20
N PHE A 186 14.77 -6.64 5.90
CA PHE A 186 14.76 -5.40 5.13
C PHE A 186 13.68 -5.37 4.07
N TRP A 187 13.28 -4.17 3.65
CA TRP A 187 12.39 -3.97 2.50
C TRP A 187 13.20 -3.71 1.23
N LEU A 188 12.92 -4.46 0.16
CA LEU A 188 13.40 -4.16 -1.19
C LEU A 188 12.23 -3.76 -2.08
N VAL A 189 12.03 -2.45 -2.25
CA VAL A 189 10.87 -1.90 -2.94
C VAL A 189 11.21 -1.52 -4.37
N ASN A 190 10.62 -2.23 -5.34
CA ASN A 190 10.78 -1.89 -6.76
C ASN A 190 10.02 -0.62 -7.17
N SER A 191 8.78 -0.46 -6.69
CA SER A 191 7.98 0.74 -6.97
C SER A 191 6.82 0.88 -6.00
N VAL A 192 6.45 2.12 -5.70
CA VAL A 192 5.17 2.49 -5.10
C VAL A 192 4.43 3.36 -6.11
N LYS A 193 3.18 3.02 -6.42
CA LYS A 193 2.34 3.76 -7.39
C LYS A 193 0.96 3.96 -6.80
N VAL A 194 0.48 5.20 -6.81
CA VAL A 194 -0.85 5.59 -6.32
C VAL A 194 -1.68 6.03 -7.52
N TYR A 195 -2.93 5.57 -7.58
CA TYR A 195 -3.88 5.88 -8.64
C TYR A 195 -5.17 6.44 -8.03
N GLN A 196 -5.83 7.32 -8.77
CA GLN A 196 -7.14 7.87 -8.38
C GLN A 196 -8.19 7.48 -9.42
N GLN A 197 -9.37 7.05 -8.96
CA GLN A 197 -10.50 6.78 -9.85
C GLN A 197 -11.03 8.10 -10.42
N LYS A 198 -11.35 8.13 -11.73
CA LYS A 198 -11.69 9.35 -12.46
C LYS A 198 -13.07 9.96 -12.14
N ASN A 199 -13.85 9.35 -11.24
CA ASN A 199 -15.26 9.70 -11.05
C ASN A 199 -15.58 10.44 -9.75
N TYR A 200 -14.58 10.95 -9.02
CA TYR A 200 -14.86 11.89 -7.93
C TYR A 200 -14.57 13.32 -8.41
N PRO A 201 -15.59 14.18 -8.60
CA PRO A 201 -15.31 15.61 -8.61
C PRO A 201 -14.64 15.95 -7.27
N PRO A 202 -13.55 16.73 -7.25
CA PRO A 202 -13.00 17.20 -5.99
C PRO A 202 -14.09 18.02 -5.29
N THR A 203 -14.55 17.56 -4.13
CA THR A 203 -15.24 18.47 -3.21
C THR A 203 -14.18 19.46 -2.75
N ASP A 204 -14.37 20.72 -3.14
CA ASP A 204 -13.52 21.87 -2.85
C ASP A 204 -12.75 21.77 -1.53
N ALA A 205 -11.45 21.46 -1.63
CA ALA A 205 -10.49 21.93 -0.65
C ALA A 205 -9.96 23.27 -1.17
N SER A 206 -10.60 24.35 -0.73
CA SER A 206 -10.06 25.71 -0.86
C SER A 206 -8.66 25.74 -0.24
N SER A 207 -7.63 25.71 -1.06
CA SER A 207 -6.25 26.02 -0.68
C SER A 207 -5.85 27.34 -1.34
N PRO A 208 -5.60 28.43 -0.58
CA PRO A 208 -5.22 29.70 -1.15
C PRO A 208 -3.71 29.86 -1.10
N TYR A 209 -2.94 29.30 -2.05
CA TYR A 209 -1.55 29.74 -2.23
C TYR A 209 -1.08 29.71 -3.69
N SER A 210 -0.93 30.95 -4.19
CA SER A 210 0.17 31.46 -5.02
C SER A 210 0.15 31.25 -6.53
N ASN A 211 -0.22 32.34 -7.21
CA ASN A 211 0.08 32.65 -8.60
C ASN A 211 1.56 32.44 -8.92
N VAL A 212 1.85 31.61 -9.92
CA VAL A 212 3.13 31.64 -10.64
C VAL A 212 2.86 32.19 -12.03
N THR A 213 3.33 33.41 -12.25
CA THR A 213 3.36 34.12 -13.52
C THR A 213 4.32 33.40 -14.46
N THR A 214 3.85 32.94 -15.62
CA THR A 214 4.71 32.44 -16.70
C THR A 214 5.18 33.62 -17.57
N SER A 215 6.46 33.96 -17.47
CA SER A 215 7.15 34.82 -18.43
C SER A 215 7.50 34.01 -19.68
N ALA A 216 6.79 34.28 -20.78
CA ALA A 216 7.15 33.77 -22.10
C ALA A 216 8.41 34.47 -22.61
N LEU A 217 9.44 33.69 -22.97
CA LEU A 217 10.58 34.15 -23.75
C LEU A 217 10.17 34.25 -25.22
N ASN A 218 10.21 35.48 -25.75
CA ASN A 218 10.13 35.79 -27.17
C ASN A 218 11.50 35.55 -27.80
N ASP A 219 11.63 34.53 -28.64
CA ASP A 219 12.69 34.48 -29.65
C ASP A 219 12.07 34.66 -31.04
N ASN A 220 12.38 35.81 -31.62
CA ASN A 220 11.93 36.25 -32.93
C ASN A 220 13.11 36.09 -33.88
N ILE A 221 13.17 34.98 -34.63
CA ILE A 221 14.19 34.77 -35.66
C ILE A 221 13.52 34.79 -37.04
N SER A 222 13.91 35.82 -37.81
CA SER A 222 13.52 36.10 -39.18
C SER A 222 14.10 35.08 -40.16
N LEU A 223 13.26 34.49 -41.02
CA LEU A 223 13.67 33.60 -42.11
C LEU A 223 13.65 34.35 -43.43
N THR A 224 14.80 34.40 -44.12
CA THR A 224 14.91 34.79 -45.53
C THR A 224 15.27 33.55 -46.37
N SER A 225 14.47 33.28 -47.41
CA SER A 225 14.66 32.29 -48.48
C SER A 225 15.45 32.90 -49.64
N PRO A 226 16.22 32.15 -50.48
CA PRO A 226 15.68 31.38 -51.64
C PRO A 226 16.59 30.18 -52.09
N PRO A 227 16.52 29.64 -53.34
CA PRO A 227 15.52 28.78 -53.99
C PRO A 227 16.10 27.37 -54.34
N PRO A 228 15.40 26.46 -55.08
CA PRO A 228 15.60 25.01 -54.96
C PRO A 228 16.57 24.41 -56.00
N SER A 229 17.13 23.24 -55.67
CA SER A 229 17.62 22.26 -56.65
C SER A 229 17.56 20.84 -56.10
N SER A 230 17.09 19.94 -56.96
CA SER A 230 16.72 18.53 -56.78
C SER A 230 17.91 17.58 -56.59
N THR A 231 17.73 16.51 -55.79
CA THR A 231 17.91 15.09 -56.19
C THR A 231 17.62 14.10 -55.04
N SER A 232 16.56 13.31 -55.22
CA SER A 232 16.36 11.84 -55.01
C SER A 232 16.88 11.03 -53.78
N LEU A 233 15.91 10.31 -53.16
CA LEU A 233 15.92 8.94 -52.54
C LEU A 233 16.52 8.82 -51.11
N LYS A 234 15.94 8.15 -50.09
CA LYS A 234 15.04 6.96 -49.96
C LYS A 234 14.33 6.93 -48.57
N ALA A 235 13.25 6.14 -48.46
CA ALA A 235 12.18 6.01 -47.42
C ALA A 235 12.56 5.30 -46.08
N PRO A 236 11.63 4.94 -45.14
CA PRO A 236 10.23 5.35 -44.90
C PRO A 236 9.95 5.89 -43.47
N GLY A 237 8.96 6.77 -43.35
CA GLY A 237 8.44 7.30 -42.07
C GLY A 237 7.10 6.68 -41.67
N SER A 238 6.93 6.63 -40.35
CA SER A 238 5.87 6.07 -39.51
C SER A 238 4.48 6.70 -39.63
N ASP A 239 3.44 5.91 -39.34
CA ASP A 239 2.15 6.39 -38.83
C ASP A 239 1.67 5.52 -37.65
N ALA A 240 1.59 6.13 -36.45
CA ALA A 240 0.82 5.65 -35.31
C ALA A 240 0.20 6.87 -34.60
N PRO A 241 -1.09 6.84 -34.21
CA PRO A 241 -1.82 8.04 -33.82
C PRO A 241 -1.71 8.40 -32.33
N ARG A 242 -1.71 9.71 -32.10
CA ARG A 242 -2.13 10.49 -30.91
C ARG A 242 -2.19 9.78 -29.55
N SER A 243 -1.20 10.08 -28.72
CA SER A 243 -1.18 9.86 -27.27
C SER A 243 -1.99 10.90 -26.50
N SER A 244 -2.88 10.47 -25.61
CA SER A 244 -3.42 11.28 -24.51
C SER A 244 -2.50 11.13 -23.29
N SER A 245 -1.91 12.24 -22.84
CA SER A 245 -0.94 12.31 -21.74
C SER A 245 -1.58 12.10 -20.37
N TRP A 246 -1.01 11.22 -19.56
CA TRP A 246 -1.24 11.11 -18.11
C TRP A 246 -0.12 11.87 -17.40
N GLN A 247 -0.45 12.77 -16.47
CA GLN A 247 0.53 13.45 -15.62
C GLN A 247 0.76 12.63 -14.35
N THR A 248 2.03 12.30 -14.10
CA THR A 248 2.53 11.70 -12.87
C THR A 248 3.08 12.83 -11.99
N SER A 249 2.61 12.96 -10.75
CA SER A 249 3.21 13.84 -9.75
C SER A 249 4.02 13.02 -8.76
N TRP A 250 5.26 13.44 -8.50
CA TRP A 250 6.15 12.85 -7.51
C TRP A 250 6.24 13.78 -6.29
N THR A 251 6.12 13.22 -5.09
CA THR A 251 6.53 13.87 -3.85
C THR A 251 7.45 12.91 -3.09
N THR A 252 8.68 13.34 -2.83
CA THR A 252 9.63 12.64 -1.97
C THR A 252 9.49 13.20 -0.55
N GLY A 253 8.86 12.44 0.35
CA GLY A 253 8.82 12.74 1.78
C GLY A 253 10.00 12.08 2.48
N SER A 254 10.85 12.88 3.15
CA SER A 254 11.85 12.39 4.10
C SER A 254 11.18 12.21 5.48
N SER A 255 11.16 10.99 6.01
CA SER A 255 10.68 10.72 7.37
C SER A 255 11.84 10.70 8.36
N SER A 256 11.82 11.62 9.33
CA SER A 256 12.60 11.52 10.57
C SER A 256 11.87 10.63 11.58
N PRO A 257 12.57 9.86 12.42
CA PRO A 257 11.94 8.94 13.36
C PRO A 257 11.34 9.71 14.54
N THR A 258 10.03 9.85 14.57
CA THR A 258 9.29 10.21 15.78
C THR A 258 9.00 8.96 16.59
N LYS A 259 9.66 8.84 17.75
CA LYS A 259 9.22 7.94 18.82
C LYS A 259 7.80 8.31 19.22
N ARG A 260 6.83 7.38 19.13
CA ARG A 260 5.81 7.15 20.18
C ARG A 260 4.80 6.07 19.82
N ALA A 261 4.35 5.45 20.92
CA ALA A 261 3.13 4.68 21.15
C ALA A 261 2.93 3.50 20.20
N ALA A 262 3.58 2.39 20.60
CA ALA A 262 2.86 1.12 20.65
C ALA A 262 1.69 1.28 21.66
#